data_AF-A0A7G5N2K9-F1
#
_entry.id   AF-A0A7G5N2K9-F1
#
_cell.length_a   1.000
_cell.length_b   1.000
_cell.length_c   1.000
_cell.angle_alpha   90.00
_cell.angle_beta   90.00
_cell.angle_gamma   90.00
#
_symmetry.space_group_name_H-M   'P 1'
#
loop_
_entity.id
_entity.type
_entity.pdbx_description
1 polymer ?
#
loop_
_entity_poly.entity_id
_entity_poly.type
_entity_poly.pdbx_seq_one_letter_code
_entity_poly.pdbx_strand_id
1 'polypeptide(L)'
;MKKKSLVAMGLAGVMTVGMSCSVFADGEVEPSDPAIGTPQVDSKESTVEIIEPITYSVSIPASFTPDTNAITLQVSNVNVEPGKAVKISVDDSNIALTNKANSSVTWNMVLKDGDNPFSLAEFTNAQNTSKNLTLEDGTNDGNRIAGTYQGKVTFKIGYDTKSATP
;
A
#
# COMPACT_ATOMS: atom_id res chain seq x y z
N MET A 1 50.59 -9.42 -17.60
CA MET A 1 50.02 -10.45 -16.72
C MET A 1 48.51 -10.48 -16.88
N LYS A 2 47.96 -11.68 -17.11
CA LYS A 2 46.58 -12.17 -16.88
C LYS A 2 45.37 -11.36 -17.41
N LYS A 3 44.79 -11.89 -18.49
CA LYS A 3 43.39 -11.74 -18.94
C LYS A 3 42.40 -12.08 -17.81
N LYS A 4 41.26 -11.38 -17.71
CA LYS A 4 39.94 -11.98 -17.44
C LYS A 4 38.82 -11.15 -18.07
N SER A 5 38.12 -11.79 -19.00
CA SER A 5 36.81 -11.46 -19.54
C SER A 5 35.75 -11.46 -18.42
N LEU A 6 34.75 -10.58 -18.49
CA LEU A 6 33.48 -10.79 -17.82
C LEU A 6 32.32 -10.47 -18.77
N VAL A 7 31.98 -11.50 -19.54
CA VAL A 7 30.63 -12.00 -19.88
C VAL A 7 29.45 -11.06 -19.62
N ALA A 8 28.74 -10.76 -20.72
CA ALA A 8 27.39 -10.27 -20.76
C ALA A 8 26.38 -11.28 -20.17
N MET A 9 25.48 -10.80 -19.32
CA MET A 9 24.13 -11.34 -19.13
C MET A 9 23.23 -10.10 -19.10
N GLY A 10 22.47 -9.81 -20.14
CA GLY A 10 21.35 -10.65 -20.51
C GLY A 10 20.19 -10.40 -19.55
N LEU A 11 19.80 -9.13 -19.31
CA LEU A 11 18.50 -8.83 -18.74
C LEU A 11 17.48 -8.99 -19.86
N ALA A 12 17.17 -10.26 -20.18
CA ALA A 12 15.99 -10.60 -20.93
C ALA A 12 14.82 -10.01 -20.14
N GLY A 13 14.26 -8.91 -20.63
CA GLY A 13 12.92 -8.50 -20.26
C GLY A 13 12.04 -9.71 -20.54
N VAL A 14 11.64 -10.39 -19.47
CA VAL A 14 10.68 -11.47 -19.51
C VAL A 14 9.42 -10.86 -20.09
N MET A 15 9.24 -11.01 -21.40
CA MET A 15 7.95 -10.81 -22.00
C MET A 15 7.06 -11.84 -21.33
N THR A 16 6.14 -11.37 -20.49
CA THR A 16 4.94 -12.10 -20.10
C THR A 16 4.12 -12.33 -21.37
N VAL A 17 4.60 -13.20 -22.25
CA VAL A 17 3.77 -13.89 -23.23
C VAL A 17 2.99 -14.90 -22.40
N GLY A 18 1.87 -14.43 -21.86
CA GLY A 18 0.81 -15.35 -21.43
C GLY A 18 0.48 -16.20 -22.63
N MET A 19 0.91 -17.47 -22.60
CA MET A 19 0.46 -18.45 -23.57
C MET A 19 -1.06 -18.56 -23.39
N SER A 20 -1.81 -17.88 -24.25
CA SER A 20 -3.23 -18.13 -24.42
C SER A 20 -3.38 -19.49 -25.12
N CYS A 21 -3.13 -20.57 -24.38
CA CYS A 21 -3.55 -21.89 -24.83
C CYS A 21 -5.07 -21.91 -24.72
N SER A 22 -5.75 -21.84 -25.87
CA SER A 22 -7.18 -22.13 -25.92
C SER A 22 -7.39 -23.58 -25.48
N VAL A 23 -7.80 -23.77 -24.23
CA VAL A 23 -8.29 -25.05 -23.73
C VAL A 23 -9.76 -25.12 -24.13
N PHE A 24 -10.12 -26.11 -24.95
CA PHE A 24 -11.52 -26.36 -25.28
C PHE A 24 -12.28 -26.77 -24.01
N ALA A 25 -13.56 -26.39 -23.92
CA ALA A 25 -14.44 -26.83 -22.83
C ALA A 25 -14.49 -28.37 -22.80
N ASP A 26 -14.54 -28.94 -21.59
CA ASP A 26 -14.42 -30.38 -21.41
C ASP A 26 -15.60 -31.15 -22.06
N GLY A 27 -15.24 -32.16 -22.86
CA GLY A 27 -16.14 -33.08 -23.55
C GLY A 27 -16.76 -32.56 -24.86
N GLU A 28 -16.79 -33.43 -25.87
CA GLU A 28 -17.48 -33.21 -27.14
C GLU A 28 -19.00 -33.37 -26.98
N VAL A 29 -19.76 -32.68 -27.83
CA VAL A 29 -21.22 -32.87 -27.93
C VAL A 29 -21.46 -33.77 -29.13
N GLU A 30 -21.98 -34.98 -28.87
CA GLU A 30 -22.32 -35.96 -29.89
C GLU A 30 -23.83 -36.20 -29.94
N PRO A 31 -24.39 -36.56 -31.11
CA PRO A 31 -25.78 -36.99 -31.22
C PRO A 31 -26.05 -38.20 -30.32
N SER A 32 -27.20 -38.21 -29.63
CA SER A 32 -27.63 -39.36 -28.83
C SER A 32 -27.96 -40.61 -29.67
N ASP A 33 -28.32 -40.44 -30.94
CA ASP A 33 -28.48 -41.52 -31.94
C ASP A 33 -28.01 -41.04 -33.33
N PRO A 34 -27.03 -41.71 -33.97
CA PRO A 34 -26.51 -41.33 -35.29
C PRO A 34 -27.43 -41.69 -36.47
N ALA A 35 -28.49 -42.48 -36.26
CA ALA A 35 -29.39 -42.98 -37.31
C ALA A 35 -30.78 -42.32 -37.31
N ILE A 36 -31.21 -41.72 -36.20
CA ILE A 36 -32.53 -41.07 -36.07
C ILE A 36 -32.38 -39.69 -35.41
N GLY A 37 -32.76 -38.63 -36.12
CA GLY A 37 -32.57 -37.25 -35.67
C GLY A 37 -33.69 -36.74 -34.76
N THR A 38 -33.58 -36.95 -33.45
CA THR A 38 -34.31 -36.13 -32.47
C THR A 38 -33.53 -34.86 -32.16
N PRO A 39 -34.10 -33.65 -32.35
CA PRO A 39 -33.42 -32.40 -31.98
C PRO A 39 -33.11 -32.39 -30.49
N GLN A 40 -31.82 -32.28 -30.15
CA GLN A 40 -31.33 -32.13 -28.79
C GLN A 40 -30.61 -30.78 -28.66
N VAL A 41 -30.75 -30.16 -27.49
CA VAL A 41 -30.05 -28.92 -27.16
C VAL A 41 -29.10 -29.24 -26.02
N ASP A 42 -27.80 -29.09 -26.27
CA ASP A 42 -26.74 -29.25 -25.27
C ASP A 42 -26.11 -27.89 -24.95
N SER A 43 -25.61 -27.75 -23.74
CA SER A 43 -24.83 -26.58 -23.31
C SER A 43 -23.48 -27.02 -22.74
N LYS A 44 -22.46 -26.19 -22.99
CA LYS A 44 -21.12 -26.32 -22.41
C LYS A 44 -20.74 -24.99 -21.81
N GLU A 45 -20.09 -25.05 -20.65
CA GLU A 45 -19.58 -23.87 -19.96
C GLU A 45 -18.09 -23.69 -20.29
N SER A 46 -17.67 -22.43 -20.40
CA SER A 46 -16.26 -22.06 -20.54
C SER A 46 -15.95 -20.98 -19.51
N THR A 47 -14.82 -21.11 -18.84
CA THR A 47 -14.37 -20.13 -17.86
C THR A 47 -13.67 -18.97 -18.57
N VAL A 48 -14.13 -17.75 -18.33
CA VAL A 48 -13.51 -16.53 -18.82
C VAL A 48 -12.90 -15.80 -17.63
N GLU A 49 -11.58 -15.60 -17.65
CA GLU A 49 -10.84 -14.93 -16.58
C GLU A 49 -10.15 -13.66 -17.09
N ILE A 50 -10.22 -12.60 -16.28
CA ILE A 50 -9.50 -11.34 -16.49
C ILE A 50 -8.74 -11.06 -15.19
N ILE A 51 -7.44 -10.77 -15.30
CA ILE A 51 -6.60 -10.39 -14.16
C ILE A 51 -6.45 -8.88 -14.16
N GLU A 52 -7.08 -8.21 -13.19
CA GLU A 52 -6.88 -6.79 -12.94
C GLU A 52 -5.75 -6.57 -11.92
N PRO A 53 -4.74 -5.72 -12.20
CA PRO A 53 -3.60 -5.55 -11.31
C PRO A 53 -3.92 -4.68 -10.10
N ILE A 54 -3.28 -4.98 -8.96
CA ILE A 54 -3.30 -4.13 -7.77
C ILE A 54 -2.45 -2.88 -8.03
N THR A 55 -3.02 -1.69 -7.79
CA THR A 55 -2.32 -0.41 -7.95
C THR A 55 -2.61 0.54 -6.80
N TYR A 56 -1.62 1.32 -6.38
CA TYR A 56 -1.74 2.43 -5.44
C TYR A 56 -0.47 3.28 -5.44
N SER A 57 -0.59 4.55 -5.11
CA SER A 57 0.52 5.50 -4.94
C SER A 57 0.40 6.19 -3.59
N VAL A 58 1.48 6.16 -2.79
CA VAL A 58 1.51 6.79 -1.46
C VAL A 58 2.39 8.03 -1.47
N SER A 59 1.91 9.13 -0.90
CA SER A 59 2.64 10.39 -0.73
C SER A 59 2.64 10.79 0.75
N ILE A 60 3.84 10.97 1.29
CA ILE A 60 4.09 11.39 2.68
C ILE A 60 5.01 12.61 2.64
N PRO A 61 4.70 13.69 3.37
CA PRO A 61 5.57 14.86 3.44
C PRO A 61 6.98 14.49 3.94
N ALA A 62 8.01 15.00 3.28
CA ALA A 62 9.40 14.76 3.67
C ALA A 62 9.77 15.44 5.02
N SER A 63 9.06 16.51 5.35
CA SER A 63 9.20 17.26 6.60
C SER A 63 7.92 18.01 6.92
N PHE A 64 7.67 18.25 8.21
CA PHE A 64 6.55 19.05 8.70
C PHE A 64 6.98 19.76 9.98
N THR A 65 6.30 20.87 10.31
CA THR A 65 6.55 21.64 11.53
C THR A 65 5.25 21.75 12.34
N PRO A 66 5.33 21.93 13.67
CA PRO A 66 4.15 22.10 14.51
C PRO A 66 3.25 23.23 14.02
N ASP A 67 3.85 24.34 13.57
CA ASP A 67 3.14 25.55 13.14
C ASP A 67 2.25 25.34 11.90
N THR A 68 2.50 24.30 11.09
CA THR A 68 1.69 24.01 9.91
C THR A 68 0.40 23.26 10.22
N ASN A 69 0.23 22.76 11.45
CA ASN A 69 -0.95 22.10 12.03
C ASN A 69 -1.59 20.94 11.23
N ALA A 70 -1.19 20.65 9.99
CA ALA A 70 -1.78 19.62 9.17
C ALA A 70 -0.70 18.87 8.36
N ILE A 71 -0.48 17.62 8.75
CA ILE A 71 0.33 16.64 8.03
C ILE A 71 -0.63 15.79 7.23
N THR A 72 -0.64 15.93 5.91
CA THR A 72 -1.53 15.13 5.06
C THR A 72 -0.80 13.92 4.49
N LEU A 73 -1.22 12.73 4.89
CA LEU A 73 -0.89 11.48 4.21
C LEU A 73 -1.85 11.31 3.04
N GLN A 74 -1.35 11.03 1.84
CA GLN A 74 -2.20 10.82 0.66
C GLN A 74 -1.94 9.47 0.02
N VAL A 75 -3.02 8.84 -0.44
CA VAL A 75 -2.99 7.64 -1.26
C VAL A 75 -3.88 7.85 -2.47
N SER A 76 -3.32 7.71 -3.67
CA SER A 76 -4.00 7.89 -4.95
C SER A 76 -3.95 6.63 -5.80
N ASN A 77 -4.79 6.58 -6.85
CA ASN A 77 -4.89 5.46 -7.78
C ASN A 77 -5.10 4.11 -7.08
N VAL A 78 -5.95 4.08 -6.04
CA VAL A 78 -6.19 2.88 -5.25
C VAL A 78 -7.08 1.92 -6.05
N ASN A 79 -6.49 0.80 -6.46
CA ASN A 79 -7.18 -0.39 -6.95
C ASN A 79 -6.67 -1.60 -6.15
N VAL A 80 -7.43 -1.98 -5.13
CA VAL A 80 -7.13 -3.11 -4.24
C VAL A 80 -8.22 -4.17 -4.32
N GLU A 81 -7.88 -5.41 -3.95
CA GLU A 81 -8.86 -6.50 -3.91
C GLU A 81 -9.98 -6.23 -2.88
N PRO A 82 -11.18 -6.79 -3.07
CA PRO A 82 -12.24 -6.73 -2.07
C PRO A 82 -11.76 -7.24 -0.70
N GLY A 83 -12.05 -6.48 0.36
CA GLY A 83 -11.62 -6.83 1.72
C GLY A 83 -10.14 -6.54 2.02
N LYS A 84 -9.39 -5.92 1.10
CA LYS A 84 -8.02 -5.45 1.32
C LYS A 84 -7.96 -3.92 1.42
N ALA A 85 -6.87 -3.42 1.98
CA ALA A 85 -6.60 -2.00 2.16
C ALA A 85 -5.09 -1.70 2.07
N VAL A 86 -4.75 -0.49 1.63
CA VAL A 86 -3.43 0.08 1.86
C VAL A 86 -3.42 0.65 3.28
N LYS A 87 -2.42 0.27 4.08
CA LYS A 87 -2.28 0.66 5.47
C LYS A 87 -1.05 1.53 5.64
N ILE A 88 -1.21 2.68 6.30
CA ILE A 88 -0.09 3.54 6.73
C ILE A 88 -0.11 3.60 8.25
N SER A 89 1.00 3.20 8.88
CA SER A 89 1.11 3.10 10.34
C SER A 89 2.43 3.63 10.85
N VAL A 90 2.50 3.86 12.16
CA VAL A 90 3.73 4.16 12.90
C VAL A 90 3.86 3.21 14.08
N ASP A 91 5.08 2.82 14.44
CA ASP A 91 5.31 1.99 15.64
C ASP A 91 5.10 2.79 16.93
N ASP A 92 5.46 4.08 16.89
CA ASP A 92 5.30 5.02 18.00
C ASP A 92 4.86 6.37 17.44
N SER A 93 3.80 6.91 18.03
CA SER A 93 3.30 8.26 17.75
C SER A 93 4.15 9.35 18.43
N ASN A 94 4.93 8.99 19.46
CA ASN A 94 5.82 9.92 20.13
C ASN A 94 7.06 10.17 19.30
N ILE A 95 7.41 11.44 19.15
CA ILE A 95 8.53 11.90 18.34
C ILE A 95 9.43 12.71 19.26
N ALA A 96 10.53 12.08 19.67
CA ALA A 96 11.59 12.76 20.39
C ALA A 96 12.35 13.70 19.44
N LEU A 97 12.22 15.00 19.68
CA LEU A 97 13.02 16.02 19.00
C LEU A 97 14.25 16.34 19.85
N THR A 98 15.40 16.53 19.19
CA THR A 98 16.66 16.92 19.84
C THR A 98 17.08 18.30 19.37
N ASN A 99 17.51 19.17 20.29
CA ASN A 99 18.03 20.49 19.93
C ASN A 99 19.36 20.36 19.19
N LYS A 100 19.45 20.96 18.00
CA LYS A 100 20.63 20.88 17.13
C LYS A 100 21.88 21.50 17.76
N ALA A 101 21.73 22.51 18.61
CA ALA A 101 22.84 23.18 19.30
C ALA A 101 23.25 22.46 20.59
N ASN A 102 22.35 21.66 21.20
CA ASN A 102 22.64 20.89 22.41
C ASN A 102 21.85 19.57 22.41
N SER A 103 22.52 18.45 22.13
CA SER A 103 21.89 17.14 22.02
C SER A 103 21.35 16.56 23.32
N SER A 104 21.69 17.15 24.48
CA SER A 104 21.14 16.75 25.78
C SER A 104 19.76 17.38 26.04
N VAL A 105 19.34 18.34 25.21
CA VAL A 105 18.05 18.99 25.32
C VAL A 105 17.08 18.35 24.33
N THR A 106 16.06 17.71 24.85
CA THR A 106 15.02 17.03 24.07
C THR A 106 13.65 17.67 24.28
N TRP A 107 12.77 17.52 23.28
CA TRP A 107 11.37 17.90 23.37
C TRP A 107 10.52 16.83 22.70
N ASN A 108 9.55 16.28 23.42
CA ASN A 108 8.66 15.25 22.92
C ASN A 108 7.42 15.87 22.26
N MET A 109 7.12 15.41 21.05
CA MET A 109 5.89 15.71 20.34
C MET A 109 5.09 14.43 20.13
N VAL A 110 3.79 14.54 19.89
CA VAL A 110 2.91 13.41 19.58
C VAL A 110 2.24 13.65 18.24
N LEU A 111 2.36 12.68 17.34
CA LEU A 111 1.61 12.63 16.09
C LEU A 111 0.18 12.17 16.39
N LYS A 112 -0.80 12.97 15.98
CA LYS A 112 -2.19 12.86 16.39
C LYS A 112 -3.13 12.70 15.20
N ASP A 113 -4.21 11.95 15.42
CA ASP A 113 -5.38 11.82 14.55
C ASP A 113 -6.61 12.33 15.31
N GLY A 114 -6.95 13.61 15.09
CA GLY A 114 -7.82 14.34 16.01
C GLY A 114 -7.20 14.37 17.40
N ASP A 115 -7.97 13.98 18.42
CA ASP A 115 -7.49 13.99 19.81
C ASP A 115 -6.63 12.77 20.19
N ASN A 116 -6.62 11.73 19.35
CA ASN A 116 -5.98 10.46 19.66
C ASN A 116 -4.57 10.35 19.08
N PRO A 117 -3.63 9.66 19.74
CA PRO A 117 -2.34 9.32 19.12
C PRO A 117 -2.56 8.52 17.83
N PHE A 118 -1.88 8.92 16.76
CA PHE A 118 -1.96 8.24 15.48
C PHE A 118 -1.27 6.89 15.55
N SER A 119 -1.95 5.84 15.08
CA SER A 119 -1.40 4.49 14.97
C SER A 119 -1.50 3.93 13.56
N LEU A 120 -2.67 4.09 12.93
CA LEU A 120 -3.00 3.48 11.64
C LEU A 120 -4.03 4.31 10.87
N ALA A 121 -3.82 4.39 9.55
CA ALA A 121 -4.82 4.79 8.57
C ALA A 121 -4.99 3.70 7.51
N GLU A 122 -6.24 3.45 7.11
CA GLU A 122 -6.58 2.48 6.08
C GLU A 122 -7.24 3.16 4.87
N PHE A 123 -6.79 2.78 3.67
CA PHE A 123 -7.21 3.35 2.40
C PHE A 123 -7.76 2.22 1.51
N THR A 124 -8.95 2.42 0.93
CA THR A 124 -9.65 1.43 0.11
C THR A 124 -10.19 2.07 -1.16
N ASN A 125 -10.67 1.27 -2.12
CA ASN A 125 -11.27 1.78 -3.36
C ASN A 125 -12.45 2.75 -3.12
N ALA A 126 -13.15 2.64 -1.99
CA ALA A 126 -14.38 3.37 -1.70
C ALA A 126 -14.20 4.58 -0.77
N GLN A 127 -13.03 4.79 -0.15
CA GLN A 127 -12.85 5.80 0.91
C GLN A 127 -11.52 6.53 0.89
N ASN A 128 -11.60 7.80 1.34
CA ASN A 128 -10.54 8.67 1.84
C ASN A 128 -9.17 8.45 1.22
N THR A 129 -8.89 9.18 0.14
CA THR A 129 -7.55 9.26 -0.47
C THR A 129 -6.56 10.09 0.34
N SER A 130 -6.96 10.60 1.50
CA SER A 130 -6.10 11.37 2.39
C SER A 130 -6.47 11.22 3.86
N LYS A 131 -5.47 11.41 4.71
CA LYS A 131 -5.59 11.46 6.17
C LYS A 131 -4.79 12.65 6.68
N ASN A 132 -5.47 13.54 7.42
CA ASN A 132 -4.82 14.68 8.06
C ASN A 132 -4.47 14.30 9.50
N LEU A 133 -3.21 14.55 9.86
CA LEU A 133 -2.67 14.37 11.20
C LEU A 133 -2.18 15.71 11.73
N THR A 134 -2.13 15.86 13.04
CA THR A 134 -1.54 17.03 13.71
C THR A 134 -0.30 16.61 14.50
N LEU A 135 0.54 17.59 14.84
CA LEU A 135 1.69 17.37 15.70
C LEU A 135 1.56 18.28 16.92
N GLU A 136 1.45 17.69 18.09
CA GLU A 136 1.17 18.40 19.34
C GLU A 136 2.23 18.15 20.40
N ASP A 137 2.34 19.04 21.38
CA ASP A 137 3.27 18.85 22.49
C ASP A 137 2.88 17.60 23.29
N GLY A 138 3.86 16.72 23.52
CA GLY A 138 3.71 15.59 24.43
C GLY A 138 4.01 15.98 25.87
N THR A 139 4.18 14.96 26.73
CA THR A 139 4.70 15.17 28.08
C THR A 139 6.16 15.62 28.01
N ASN A 140 6.46 16.77 28.61
CA ASN A 140 7.78 17.39 28.63
C ASN A 140 8.07 17.94 30.02
N ASP A 141 9.34 17.88 30.44
CA ASP A 141 9.79 18.46 31.70
C ASP A 141 10.33 19.88 31.45
N GLY A 142 9.66 20.88 32.01
CA GLY A 142 10.11 22.27 31.97
C GLY A 142 9.80 23.01 30.67
N ASN A 143 10.54 24.10 30.43
CA ASN A 143 10.26 25.01 29.31
C ASN A 143 11.11 24.68 28.09
N ARG A 144 10.49 24.71 26.90
CA ARG A 144 11.19 24.57 25.62
C ARG A 144 12.14 25.76 25.40
N ILE A 145 13.45 25.52 25.52
CA ILE A 145 14.45 26.55 25.27
C ILE A 145 14.56 26.86 23.77
N ALA A 146 15.05 28.05 23.43
CA ALA A 146 15.20 28.50 22.06
C ALA A 146 16.20 27.64 21.26
N GLY A 147 15.91 27.42 19.98
CA GLY A 147 16.77 26.68 19.06
C GLY A 147 15.97 25.86 18.04
N THR A 148 16.68 25.20 17.14
CA THR A 148 16.07 24.27 16.17
C THR A 148 16.09 22.86 16.73
N TYR A 149 14.92 22.24 16.79
CA TYR A 149 14.75 20.85 17.19
C TYR A 149 14.49 19.98 15.96
N GLN A 150 15.03 18.76 15.95
CA GLN A 150 14.76 17.78 14.89
C GLN A 150 14.55 16.39 15.47
N GLY A 151 13.63 15.66 14.86
CA GLY A 151 13.39 14.24 15.09
C GLY A 151 12.94 13.59 13.78
N LYS A 152 12.71 12.28 13.83
CA LYS A 152 12.25 11.51 12.67
C LYS A 152 11.05 10.67 13.07
N VAL A 153 10.07 10.59 12.19
CA VAL A 153 9.00 9.60 12.23
C VAL A 153 9.20 8.63 11.06
N THR A 154 9.00 7.34 11.32
CA THR A 154 9.08 6.31 10.27
C THR A 154 7.68 5.76 10.03
N PHE A 155 7.13 6.05 8.86
CA PHE A 155 5.86 5.49 8.43
C PHE A 155 6.08 4.13 7.77
N LYS A 156 5.29 3.13 8.18
CA LYS A 156 5.23 1.82 7.55
C LYS A 156 4.02 1.77 6.61
N ILE A 157 4.27 1.37 5.38
CA ILE A 157 3.25 1.24 4.33
C ILE A 157 3.10 -0.24 4.02
N GLY A 158 1.87 -0.76 4.04
CA GLY A 158 1.58 -2.16 3.76
C GLY A 158 0.28 -2.36 2.99
N TYR A 159 0.16 -3.54 2.37
CA TYR A 159 -1.06 -4.02 1.72
C TYR A 159 -1.55 -5.26 2.48
N ASP A 160 -2.73 -5.17 3.09
CA ASP A 160 -3.26 -6.25 3.94
C ASP A 160 -4.80 -6.23 4.00
N THR A 161 -5.37 -7.20 4.71
CA THR A 161 -6.79 -7.30 5.09
C THR A 161 -7.27 -6.01 5.75
N LYS A 162 -8.40 -5.48 5.26
CA LYS A 162 -9.08 -4.33 5.87
C LYS A 162 -9.49 -4.70 7.30
N SER A 163 -9.33 -3.77 8.24
CA SER A 163 -9.84 -3.97 9.61
C SER A 163 -11.36 -4.14 9.59
N ALA A 164 -11.88 -5.06 10.40
CA ALA A 164 -13.31 -5.22 10.58
C ALA A 164 -13.90 -3.94 11.18
N THR A 165 -14.90 -3.36 10.51
CA THR A 165 -15.72 -2.31 11.12
C THR A 165 -16.58 -2.98 12.21
N PRO A 166 -16.47 -2.59 13.49
CA PRO A 166 -17.38 -3.08 14.53
C PRO A 166 -18.83 -2.60 14.30
#